data_AF-A0A382T4G4-F1
#
_entry.id   AF-A0A382T4G4-F1
#
_cell.length_a   1.000
_cell.length_b   1.000
_cell.length_c   1.000
_cell.angle_alpha   90.00
_cell.angle_beta   90.00
_cell.angle_gamma   90.00
#
_symmetry.space_group_name_H-M   'P 1'
#
loop_
_entity.id
_entity.type
_entity.pdbx_description
1 polymer ?
#
loop_
_entity_poly.entity_id
_entity_poly.type
_entity_poly.pdbx_seq_one_letter_code
_entity_poly.pdbx_strand_id
1 'polypeptide(L)'
;VVVLDSGVSDSTRTIKFGQEFPERFFNMGISEADLVCTAAGLSRTGKVAFATSFACFLLGRTMDQILVSVAYSNSNVKLAGTHTGLAVGEDGPSAQMIVDLAYTRAMPNMTVIQPADWEEAYQATQVLSKHFGPAY
;
A
#
# COMPACT_ATOMS: atom_id res chain seq x y z
N VAL A 1 -12.70 6.30 3.22
CA VAL A 1 -11.78 5.23 2.79
C VAL A 1 -12.05 4.90 1.33
N VAL A 2 -10.98 4.87 0.53
CA VAL A 2 -10.95 4.37 -0.86
C VAL A 2 -9.78 3.39 -0.99
N VAL A 3 -9.92 2.40 -1.85
CA VAL A 3 -8.90 1.38 -2.11
C VAL A 3 -8.47 1.48 -3.56
N LEU A 4 -7.17 1.45 -3.80
CA LEU A 4 -6.59 1.43 -5.13
C LEU A 4 -5.69 0.20 -5.24
N ASP A 5 -5.72 -0.50 -6.37
CA ASP A 5 -4.93 -1.71 -6.60
C ASP A 5 -4.26 -1.68 -7.98
N SER A 6 -3.08 -2.29 -8.14
CA SER A 6 -2.32 -2.30 -9.41
C SER A 6 -2.50 -3.59 -10.24
N GLY A 7 -3.72 -4.10 -10.33
CA GLY A 7 -4.04 -5.27 -11.17
C GLY A 7 -3.75 -6.63 -10.54
N VAL A 8 -3.51 -6.69 -9.23
CA VAL A 8 -3.27 -7.93 -8.46
C VAL A 8 -4.32 -8.15 -7.36
N SER A 9 -5.49 -7.53 -7.52
CA SER A 9 -6.57 -7.46 -6.52
C SER A 9 -7.11 -8.81 -6.02
N ASP A 10 -7.01 -9.86 -6.84
CA ASP A 10 -7.36 -11.21 -6.40
C ASP A 10 -6.35 -11.73 -5.35
N SER A 11 -5.06 -11.54 -5.61
CA SER A 11 -3.96 -11.94 -4.73
C SER A 11 -3.85 -11.08 -3.47
N THR A 12 -4.03 -9.76 -3.59
CA THR A 12 -4.04 -8.83 -2.44
C THR A 12 -5.35 -8.91 -1.64
N ARG A 13 -6.35 -9.63 -2.14
CA ARG A 13 -7.70 -9.79 -1.59
C ARG A 13 -8.53 -8.50 -1.57
N THR A 14 -8.08 -7.42 -2.19
CA THR A 14 -8.84 -6.17 -2.33
C THR A 14 -10.03 -6.29 -3.27
N ILE A 15 -10.08 -7.33 -4.11
CA ILE A 15 -11.22 -7.62 -4.99
C ILE A 15 -12.55 -7.69 -4.24
N LYS A 16 -12.54 -8.20 -2.99
CA LYS A 16 -13.75 -8.26 -2.15
C LYS A 16 -14.29 -6.88 -1.82
N PHE A 17 -13.39 -5.93 -1.49
CA PHE A 17 -13.76 -4.54 -1.27
C PHE A 17 -14.31 -3.89 -2.55
N GLY A 18 -13.71 -4.19 -3.70
CA GLY A 18 -14.19 -3.68 -5.00
C GLY A 18 -15.56 -4.20 -5.41
N GLN A 19 -15.90 -5.44 -5.03
CA GLN A 19 -17.23 -6.01 -5.26
C GLN A 19 -18.30 -5.36 -4.37
N GLU A 20 -17.97 -5.09 -3.10
CA GLU A 20 -18.90 -4.48 -2.14
C GLU A 20 -19.04 -2.96 -2.32
N PHE A 21 -17.94 -2.27 -2.67
CA PHE A 21 -17.87 -0.82 -2.80
C PHE A 21 -17.24 -0.38 -4.13
N PRO A 22 -17.89 -0.65 -5.27
CA PRO A 22 -17.32 -0.40 -6.59
C PRO A 22 -16.96 1.08 -6.83
N GLU A 23 -17.75 2.02 -6.29
CA GLU A 23 -17.47 3.46 -6.42
C GLU A 23 -16.28 3.95 -5.57
N ARG A 24 -15.75 3.10 -4.69
CA ARG A 24 -14.62 3.42 -3.79
C ARG A 24 -13.40 2.56 -4.07
N PHE A 25 -13.41 1.80 -5.16
CA PHE A 25 -12.33 0.92 -5.58
C PHE A 25 -11.81 1.34 -6.96
N PHE A 26 -10.50 1.56 -7.06
CA PHE A 26 -9.85 2.02 -8.28
C PHE A 26 -8.78 1.02 -8.69
N ASN A 27 -9.02 0.27 -9.75
CA ASN A 27 -7.99 -0.56 -10.35
C ASN A 27 -7.17 0.29 -11.32
N MET A 28 -5.89 0.45 -11.02
CA MET A 28 -4.95 1.28 -11.78
C MET A 28 -4.23 0.51 -12.88
N GLY A 29 -4.50 -0.80 -13.02
CA GLY A 29 -3.72 -1.69 -13.87
C GLY A 29 -2.28 -1.84 -13.39
N ILE A 30 -1.38 -2.34 -14.25
CA ILE A 30 0.04 -2.53 -13.92
C ILE A 30 0.78 -1.18 -14.02
N SER A 31 0.38 -0.23 -13.17
CA SER A 31 0.95 1.11 -13.08
C SER A 31 1.07 1.54 -11.62
N GLU A 32 2.06 1.00 -10.90
CA GLU A 32 2.25 1.31 -9.49
C GLU A 32 2.61 2.79 -9.25
N ALA A 33 3.31 3.43 -10.19
CA ALA A 33 3.63 4.85 -10.07
C ALA A 33 2.36 5.71 -10.11
N ASP A 34 1.45 5.43 -11.04
CA ASP A 34 0.16 6.12 -11.11
C ASP A 34 -0.71 5.79 -9.89
N LEU A 35 -0.66 4.55 -9.40
CA LEU A 35 -1.32 4.12 -8.17
C LEU A 35 -0.94 5.02 -6.98
N VAL A 36 0.36 5.19 -6.73
CA VAL A 36 0.85 5.98 -5.60
C VAL A 36 0.52 7.47 -5.76
N CYS A 37 0.76 8.04 -6.94
CA CYS A 37 0.45 9.44 -7.20
C CYS A 37 -1.06 9.73 -7.10
N THR A 38 -1.90 8.85 -7.62
CA THR A 38 -3.37 8.98 -7.53
C THR A 38 -3.83 8.85 -6.08
N ALA A 39 -3.28 7.89 -5.31
CA ALA A 39 -3.58 7.76 -3.88
C ALA A 39 -3.20 9.04 -3.11
N ALA A 40 -2.03 9.62 -3.40
CA ALA A 40 -1.60 10.89 -2.83
C ALA A 40 -2.58 12.03 -3.18
N GLY A 41 -3.01 12.14 -4.44
CA GLY A 41 -4.01 13.12 -4.88
C GLY A 41 -5.37 12.95 -4.17
N LEU A 42 -5.89 11.72 -4.12
CA LEU A 42 -7.14 11.41 -3.41
C LEU A 42 -7.06 11.76 -1.93
N SER A 43 -5.90 11.55 -1.29
CA SER A 43 -5.70 11.91 0.11
C SER A 43 -5.89 13.41 0.38
N ARG A 44 -5.62 14.27 -0.61
CA ARG A 44 -5.83 15.73 -0.53
C ARG A 44 -7.29 16.15 -0.63
N THR A 45 -8.17 15.24 -1.05
CA THR A 45 -9.62 15.46 -1.12
C THR A 45 -10.37 14.95 0.11
N GLY A 46 -9.66 14.71 1.23
CA GLY A 46 -10.24 14.22 2.47
C GLY A 46 -10.50 12.71 2.49
N LYS A 47 -9.96 11.96 1.52
CA LYS A 47 -10.05 10.49 1.53
C LYS A 47 -8.89 9.90 2.33
N VAL A 48 -9.14 8.74 2.93
CA VAL A 48 -8.09 7.83 3.42
C VAL A 48 -7.87 6.82 2.31
N ALA A 49 -6.70 6.88 1.66
CA ALA A 49 -6.41 6.08 0.48
C ALA A 49 -5.52 4.89 0.84
N PHE A 50 -5.99 3.67 0.58
CA PHE A 50 -5.18 2.46 0.66
C PHE A 50 -4.69 2.11 -0.74
N ALA A 51 -3.39 2.23 -0.99
CA ALA A 51 -2.75 1.81 -2.23
C ALA A 51 -2.15 0.42 -2.02
N THR A 52 -2.64 -0.57 -2.77
CA THR A 52 -2.35 -1.99 -2.54
C THR A 52 -1.68 -2.63 -3.74
N SER A 53 -0.63 -3.41 -3.48
CA SER A 53 0.03 -4.25 -4.48
C SER A 53 0.93 -5.27 -3.77
N PHE A 54 1.74 -6.01 -4.52
CA PHE A 54 2.85 -6.76 -3.95
C PHE A 54 3.94 -5.77 -3.54
N ALA A 55 4.59 -6.01 -2.42
CA ALA A 55 5.59 -5.08 -1.87
C ALA A 55 6.75 -4.83 -2.85
N CYS A 56 7.15 -5.84 -3.62
CA CYS A 56 8.19 -5.72 -4.65
C CYS A 56 7.79 -4.74 -5.77
N PHE A 57 6.53 -4.73 -6.18
CA PHE A 57 6.04 -3.81 -7.20
C PHE A 57 5.76 -2.44 -6.60
N LEU A 58 5.04 -2.40 -5.47
CA LEU A 58 4.67 -1.16 -4.79
C LEU A 58 5.91 -0.36 -4.43
N LEU A 59 6.85 -0.94 -3.67
CA LEU A 59 8.03 -0.20 -3.22
C LEU A 59 9.11 -0.16 -4.32
N GLY A 60 9.37 -1.30 -4.97
CA GLY A 60 10.48 -1.41 -5.93
C GLY A 60 10.33 -0.52 -7.16
N ARG A 61 9.11 -0.16 -7.57
CA ARG A 61 8.87 0.68 -8.76
C ARG A 61 8.54 2.13 -8.45
N THR A 62 8.28 2.48 -7.19
CA THR A 62 7.65 3.78 -6.86
C THR A 62 8.38 4.60 -5.80
N MET A 63 9.69 4.37 -5.62
CA MET A 63 10.50 5.06 -4.61
C MET A 63 10.30 6.56 -4.56
N ASP A 64 10.44 7.19 -5.72
CA ASP A 64 10.36 8.64 -5.85
C ASP A 64 8.95 9.13 -5.53
N GLN A 65 7.93 8.46 -6.07
CA GLN A 65 6.52 8.79 -5.83
C GLN A 65 6.16 8.66 -4.34
N ILE A 66 6.60 7.59 -3.67
CA ILE A 66 6.38 7.42 -2.23
C ILE A 66 7.14 8.52 -1.47
N LEU A 67 8.42 8.74 -1.78
CA LEU A 67 9.23 9.67 -1.01
C LEU A 67 8.71 11.12 -1.13
N VAL A 68 8.43 11.58 -2.34
CA VAL A 68 8.01 12.95 -2.62
C VAL A 68 6.52 13.16 -2.32
N SER A 69 5.66 12.35 -2.90
CA SER A 69 4.20 12.59 -2.89
C SER A 69 3.51 12.03 -1.65
N VAL A 70 4.14 11.09 -0.94
CA VAL A 70 3.56 10.46 0.26
C VAL A 70 4.30 10.87 1.52
N ALA A 71 5.59 10.54 1.65
CA ALA A 71 6.38 10.72 2.85
C ALA A 71 6.68 12.19 3.16
N TYR A 72 7.38 12.91 2.28
CA TYR A 72 7.69 14.34 2.48
C TYR A 72 6.44 15.21 2.56
N SER A 73 5.44 14.86 1.75
CA SER A 73 4.16 15.56 1.69
C SER A 73 3.25 15.28 2.89
N ASN A 74 3.60 14.33 3.78
CA ASN A 74 2.78 13.84 4.89
C ASN A 74 1.33 13.51 4.45
N SER A 75 1.20 12.90 3.27
CA SER A 75 -0.09 12.61 2.66
C SER A 75 -0.77 11.44 3.37
N ASN A 76 -2.10 11.46 3.47
CA ASN A 76 -2.87 10.46 4.22
C ASN A 76 -3.08 9.16 3.42
N VAL A 77 -1.98 8.53 3.03
CA VAL A 77 -1.92 7.32 2.20
C VAL A 77 -1.43 6.14 3.01
N LYS A 78 -2.06 4.98 2.83
CA LYS A 78 -1.67 3.70 3.43
C LYS A 78 -1.15 2.81 2.31
N LEU A 79 0.12 2.47 2.35
CA LEU A 79 0.83 1.65 1.37
C LEU A 79 0.74 0.19 1.82
N ALA A 80 -0.29 -0.54 1.41
CA ALA A 80 -0.47 -1.93 1.84
C ALA A 80 0.27 -2.88 0.88
N GLY A 81 1.53 -3.17 1.21
CA GLY A 81 2.37 -4.14 0.49
C GLY A 81 2.12 -5.57 0.97
N THR A 82 1.70 -6.46 0.08
CA THR A 82 1.56 -7.90 0.36
C THR A 82 2.77 -8.68 -0.17
N HIS A 83 2.85 -9.98 0.13
CA HIS A 83 3.92 -10.86 -0.39
C HIS A 83 5.33 -10.32 -0.08
N THR A 84 5.53 -9.85 1.15
CA THR A 84 6.83 -9.37 1.66
C THR A 84 7.77 -10.53 2.01
N GLY A 85 9.06 -10.24 2.11
CA GLY A 85 10.06 -11.22 2.54
C GLY A 85 10.20 -12.41 1.58
N LEU A 86 10.46 -13.59 2.16
CA LEU A 86 10.76 -14.82 1.42
C LEU A 86 9.53 -15.71 1.19
N ALA A 87 8.42 -15.43 1.87
CA ALA A 87 7.25 -16.31 1.92
C ALA A 87 6.50 -16.43 0.58
N VAL A 88 6.83 -15.59 -0.41
CA VAL A 88 6.30 -15.71 -1.78
C VAL A 88 6.73 -17.03 -2.46
N GLY A 89 7.84 -17.64 -2.03
CA GLY A 89 8.26 -18.97 -2.48
C GLY A 89 8.70 -19.00 -3.95
N GLU A 90 7.96 -19.74 -4.77
CA GLU A 90 8.33 -20.14 -6.13
C GLU A 90 8.41 -18.99 -7.14
N ASP A 91 7.73 -17.86 -6.87
CA ASP A 91 7.83 -16.65 -7.70
C ASP A 91 9.26 -16.09 -7.76
N GLY A 92 10.11 -16.48 -6.81
CA GLY A 92 11.54 -16.29 -6.86
C GLY A 92 12.02 -14.90 -6.45
N PRO A 93 13.33 -14.62 -6.59
CA PRO A 93 13.99 -13.46 -5.98
C PRO A 93 13.45 -12.10 -6.45
N SER A 94 12.90 -12.00 -7.66
CA SER A 94 12.32 -10.76 -8.17
C SER A 94 11.01 -10.36 -7.48
N ALA A 95 10.28 -11.33 -6.91
CA ALA A 95 9.06 -11.09 -6.16
C ALA A 95 9.30 -10.93 -4.65
N GLN A 96 10.49 -11.33 -4.16
CA GLN A 96 10.86 -11.32 -2.75
C GLN A 96 11.33 -9.93 -2.29
N MET A 97 10.41 -9.14 -1.74
CA MET A 97 10.77 -7.85 -1.16
C MET A 97 11.32 -8.01 0.26
N ILE A 98 12.63 -8.31 0.37
CA ILE A 98 13.33 -8.53 1.65
C ILE A 98 13.86 -7.25 2.32
N VAL A 99 13.71 -6.10 1.65
CA VAL A 99 14.21 -4.81 2.12
C VAL A 99 13.09 -3.79 2.39
N ASP A 100 11.83 -4.21 2.36
CA ASP A 100 10.64 -3.38 2.58
C ASP A 100 10.71 -2.58 3.89
N LEU A 101 11.04 -3.23 5.01
CA LEU A 101 11.14 -2.56 6.31
C LEU A 101 12.28 -1.54 6.35
N ALA A 102 13.47 -1.90 5.86
CA ALA A 102 14.61 -0.99 5.83
C ALA A 102 14.32 0.24 4.98
N TYR A 103 13.67 0.01 3.84
CA TYR A 103 13.31 1.02 2.88
C TYR A 103 12.27 2.01 3.41
N THR A 104 11.16 1.50 3.95
CA THR A 104 10.05 2.33 4.44
C THR A 104 10.38 3.04 5.75
N ARG A 105 11.16 2.41 6.63
CA ARG A 105 11.60 3.01 7.90
C ARG A 105 12.65 4.11 7.72
N ALA A 106 13.32 4.16 6.57
CA ALA A 106 14.23 5.24 6.23
C ALA A 106 13.51 6.51 5.70
N MET A 107 12.23 6.41 5.36
CA MET A 107 11.44 7.54 4.87
C MET A 107 10.88 8.39 6.02
N PRO A 108 10.88 9.72 5.92
CA PRO A 108 10.33 10.57 6.98
C PRO A 108 8.81 10.45 7.05
N ASN A 109 8.25 10.74 8.24
CA ASN A 109 6.82 10.69 8.56
C ASN A 109 6.15 9.31 8.44
N MET A 110 6.83 8.31 7.88
CA MET A 110 6.27 6.99 7.63
C MET A 110 6.06 6.22 8.94
N THR A 111 4.82 5.84 9.22
CA THR A 111 4.53 4.82 10.23
C THR A 111 4.66 3.44 9.58
N VAL A 112 5.38 2.52 10.20
CA VAL A 112 5.60 1.16 9.66
C VAL A 112 4.96 0.15 10.60
N ILE A 113 4.04 -0.69 10.09
CA ILE A 113 3.34 -1.73 10.85
C ILE A 113 3.49 -3.08 10.14
N GLN A 114 4.04 -4.06 10.86
CA GLN A 114 4.15 -5.43 10.39
C GLN A 114 3.32 -6.35 11.29
N PRO A 115 2.07 -6.69 10.91
CA PRO A 115 1.23 -7.57 11.73
C PRO A 115 1.79 -9.00 11.75
N ALA A 116 1.73 -9.65 12.91
CA ALA A 116 2.21 -11.03 13.09
C ALA A 116 1.20 -12.08 12.61
N ASP A 117 -0.10 -11.79 12.70
CA ASP A 117 -1.19 -12.70 12.33
C ASP A 117 -2.39 -11.96 11.72
N TRP A 118 -3.47 -12.70 11.46
CA TRP A 118 -4.68 -12.16 10.85
C TRP A 118 -5.45 -11.20 11.77
N GLU A 119 -5.39 -11.40 13.08
CA GLU A 119 -6.09 -10.58 14.07
C GLU A 119 -5.37 -9.23 14.19
N GLU A 120 -4.05 -9.22 14.30
CA GLU A 120 -3.25 -8.00 14.25
C GLU A 120 -3.41 -7.27 12.91
N ALA A 121 -3.47 -7.99 11.78
CA ALA A 121 -3.70 -7.36 10.48
C ALA A 121 -5.07 -6.67 10.40
N TYR A 122 -6.10 -7.28 10.98
CA TYR A 122 -7.43 -6.68 11.08
C TYR A 122 -7.40 -5.42 11.94
N GLN A 123 -6.82 -5.50 13.14
CA GLN A 123 -6.70 -4.37 14.07
C GLN A 123 -5.86 -3.23 13.49
N ALA A 124 -4.72 -3.54 12.87
CA ALA A 124 -3.87 -2.59 12.19
C ALA A 124 -4.64 -1.85 11.09
N THR A 125 -5.40 -2.57 10.26
CA THR A 125 -6.23 -1.96 9.21
C THR A 125 -7.28 -1.00 9.81
N GLN A 126 -7.93 -1.39 10.92
CA GLN A 126 -8.89 -0.54 11.62
C GLN A 126 -8.25 0.74 12.15
N VAL A 127 -7.07 0.64 12.78
CA VAL A 127 -6.34 1.80 13.30
C VAL A 127 -5.84 2.69 12.16
N LEU A 128 -5.25 2.12 11.11
CA LEU A 128 -4.76 2.85 9.95
C LEU A 128 -5.86 3.60 9.20
N SER A 129 -7.10 3.09 9.21
CA SER A 129 -8.25 3.79 8.63
C SER A 129 -8.61 5.10 9.33
N LYS A 130 -8.17 5.27 10.58
CA LYS A 130 -8.42 6.45 11.44
C LYS A 130 -7.16 7.30 11.66
N HIS A 131 -5.97 6.73 11.41
CA HIS A 131 -4.70 7.42 11.53
C HIS A 131 -4.50 8.44 10.40
N PHE A 132 -4.04 9.64 10.74
CA PHE A 132 -3.61 10.64 9.75
C PHE A 132 -2.10 10.58 9.54
N GLY A 133 -1.67 10.51 8.28
CA GLY A 133 -0.27 10.48 7.87
C GLY A 133 0.05 9.27 6.99
N PRO A 134 1.25 9.21 6.42
CA PRO A 134 1.68 8.10 5.58
C PRO A 134 1.98 6.87 6.45
N ALA A 135 1.51 5.71 6.01
CA ALA A 135 1.81 4.44 6.67
C ALA A 135 2.09 3.32 5.67
N TYR A 136 2.97 2.40 6.05
CA TYR A 136 3.22 1.11 5.40
C TYR A 136 2.74 0.00 6.33
#